data_AF-A0A2V9BQZ2-F1
#
_entry.id   AF-A0A2V9BQZ2-F1
#
_cell.length_a   1.000
_cell.length_b   1.000
_cell.length_c   1.000
_cell.angle_alpha   90.00
_cell.angle_beta   90.00
_cell.angle_gamma   90.00
#
_symmetry.space_group_name_H-M   'P 1'
#
loop_
_entity.id
_entity.type
_entity.pdbx_description
1 polymer ?
#
loop_
_entity_poly.entity_id
_entity_poly.type
_entity_poly.pdbx_seq_one_letter_code
_entity_poly.pdbx_strand_id
1 'polypeptide(L)'
;MYQLGWSTLPGLRGLSVSEFRATPTATPDNEHGVSIEFASDAERDSFLREIDAAFAARRFTNAADAFDTVKAWAVEHSLTGRG
;
A
#
# COMPACT_ATOMS: atom_id res chain seq x y z
N MET A 1 -0.79 -8.74 -12.35
CA MET A 1 -0.15 -7.64 -11.59
C MET A 1 -1.21 -6.62 -11.20
N TYR A 2 -1.09 -6.04 -10.02
CA TYR A 2 -2.03 -5.08 -9.46
C TYR A 2 -1.28 -3.83 -9.03
N GLN A 3 -1.81 -2.67 -9.40
CA GLN A 3 -1.36 -1.40 -8.87
C GLN A 3 -2.02 -1.15 -7.52
N LEU A 4 -1.19 -1.04 -6.49
CA LEU A 4 -1.62 -0.60 -5.18
C LEU A 4 -1.81 0.92 -5.20
N GLY A 5 -3.01 1.37 -4.85
CA GLY A 5 -3.33 2.77 -4.63
C GLY A 5 -3.93 2.96 -3.24
N TRP A 6 -3.78 4.17 -2.70
CA TRP A 6 -4.35 4.57 -1.41
C TRP A 6 -4.66 6.05 -1.42
N SER A 7 -5.45 6.48 -0.45
CA SER A 7 -5.78 7.89 -0.21
C SER A 7 -4.91 8.44 0.91
N THR A 8 -4.30 9.60 0.69
CA THR A 8 -3.62 10.39 1.73
C THR A 8 -4.59 11.43 2.27
N LEU A 9 -5.07 11.22 3.50
CA LEU A 9 -6.00 12.13 4.16
C LEU A 9 -5.24 13.07 5.12
N PRO A 10 -5.30 14.40 4.92
CA PRO A 10 -4.78 15.36 5.88
C PRO A 10 -5.69 15.42 7.11
N GLY A 11 -5.12 15.12 8.29
CA GLY A 11 -5.81 15.20 9.57
C GLY A 11 -5.19 16.24 10.51
N LEU A 12 -5.93 16.58 11.57
CA LEU A 12 -5.54 17.55 12.61
C LEU A 12 -4.19 17.28 13.30
N ARG A 13 -3.62 16.07 13.16
CA ARG A 13 -2.35 15.65 13.80
C ARG A 13 -1.32 15.10 12.81
N GLY A 14 -1.56 15.24 11.50
CA GLY A 14 -0.68 14.68 10.46
C GLY A 14 -1.46 14.03 9.34
N LEU A 15 -0.73 13.46 8.39
CA LEU A 15 -1.27 12.73 7.26
C LEU A 15 -1.51 11.28 7.64
N SER A 16 -2.67 10.76 7.25
CA SER A 16 -2.99 9.33 7.36
C SER A 16 -3.14 8.76 5.97
N VAL A 17 -2.72 7.51 5.78
CA VAL A 17 -2.96 6.76 4.55
C VAL A 17 -4.01 5.71 4.84
N SER A 18 -5.04 5.65 4.01
CA SER A 18 -6.17 4.73 4.15
C SER A 18 -6.79 4.45 2.79
N GLU A 19 -7.82 3.61 2.73
CA GLU A 19 -8.50 3.23 1.48
C GLU A 19 -7.55 2.54 0.49
N PHE A 20 -6.74 1.63 1.01
CA PHE A 20 -5.88 0.82 0.18
C PHE A 20 -6.71 -0.02 -0.79
N ARG A 21 -6.34 0.05 -2.08
CA ARG A 21 -6.98 -0.67 -3.18
C ARG A 21 -5.93 -1.25 -4.10
N ALA A 22 -6.19 -2.44 -4.60
CA ALA A 22 -5.35 -3.10 -5.59
C ALA A 22 -6.13 -3.21 -6.91
N THR A 23 -5.78 -2.37 -7.88
CA THR A 23 -6.43 -2.33 -9.20
C THR A 23 -5.61 -3.16 -10.19
N PRO A 24 -6.22 -4.14 -10.91
CA PRO A 24 -5.50 -4.90 -11.92
C PRO A 24 -4.97 -3.95 -13.00
N THR A 25 -3.67 -4.04 -13.30
CA THR A 25 -3.03 -3.22 -14.33
C THR A 25 -2.17 -4.07 -15.25
N ALA A 26 -2.18 -3.73 -16.55
CA ALA A 26 -1.28 -4.28 -17.54
C ALA A 26 0.05 -3.52 -17.61
N THR A 27 0.05 -2.25 -17.17
CA THR A 27 1.23 -1.37 -17.11
C THR A 27 1.46 -0.94 -15.66
N PRO A 28 2.30 -1.68 -14.91
CA PRO A 28 2.66 -1.33 -13.54
C PRO A 28 3.40 0.01 -13.49
N ASP A 29 3.01 0.89 -12.57
CA ASP A 29 3.68 2.17 -12.34
C ASP A 29 4.42 2.10 -11.01
N ASN A 30 5.71 1.77 -11.08
CA ASN A 30 6.59 1.69 -9.91
C ASN A 30 7.24 3.05 -9.57
N GLU A 31 7.06 4.06 -10.42
CA GLU A 31 7.54 5.43 -10.18
C GLU A 31 6.54 6.18 -9.29
N HIS A 32 5.25 6.07 -9.60
CA HIS A 32 4.17 6.76 -8.88
C HIS A 32 3.34 5.86 -7.96
N GLY A 33 3.67 4.57 -7.85
CA GLY A 33 3.01 3.66 -6.92
C GLY A 33 3.77 2.35 -6.70
N VAL A 34 3.06 1.36 -6.16
CA VAL A 34 3.61 0.02 -5.90
C VAL A 34 2.84 -0.99 -6.73
N SER A 35 3.55 -1.78 -7.51
CA SER A 35 2.94 -2.85 -8.27
C SER A 35 3.24 -4.20 -7.63
N ILE A 36 2.19 -4.94 -7.27
CA ILE A 36 2.28 -6.22 -6.58
C ILE A 36 1.61 -7.30 -7.43
N GLU A 37 2.25 -8.45 -7.50
CA GLU A 37 1.64 -9.64 -8.10
C GLU A 37 1.07 -10.51 -6.99
N PHE A 38 -0.25 -10.65 -6.96
CA PHE A 38 -0.95 -11.53 -6.05
C PHE A 38 -1.25 -12.86 -6.72
N ALA A 39 -1.06 -13.96 -6.01
CA ALA A 39 -1.36 -15.30 -6.49
C ALA A 39 -2.88 -15.58 -6.56
N SER A 40 -3.69 -14.88 -5.77
CA SER A 40 -5.15 -15.03 -5.72
C SER A 40 -5.84 -13.79 -5.16
N ASP A 41 -7.14 -13.61 -5.44
CA ASP A 41 -7.95 -12.54 -4.86
C ASP A 41 -8.00 -12.59 -3.33
N ALA A 42 -7.91 -13.78 -2.73
CA ALA A 42 -7.85 -13.96 -1.27
C ALA A 42 -6.55 -13.41 -0.67
N GLU A 43 -5.41 -13.60 -1.35
CA GLU A 43 -4.12 -13.05 -0.93
C GLU A 43 -4.12 -11.52 -1.05
N ARG A 44 -4.70 -11.00 -2.15
CA ARG A 44 -4.92 -9.56 -2.32
C ARG A 44 -5.77 -8.98 -1.18
N ASP A 45 -6.89 -9.60 -0.84
CA ASP A 45 -7.78 -9.10 0.21
C ASP A 45 -7.11 -9.13 1.60
N SER A 46 -6.40 -10.21 1.93
CA SER A 46 -5.61 -10.31 3.15
C SER A 46 -4.54 -9.22 3.22
N PHE A 47 -3.77 -9.03 2.15
CA PHE A 47 -2.75 -8.00 2.07
C PHE A 47 -3.34 -6.59 2.25
N LEU A 48 -4.48 -6.31 1.61
CA LEU A 48 -5.16 -5.02 1.74
C LEU A 48 -5.64 -4.78 3.18
N ARG A 49 -6.09 -5.82 3.90
CA ARG A 49 -6.45 -5.70 5.32
C ARG A 49 -5.25 -5.50 6.22
N GLU A 50 -4.15 -6.20 5.95
CA GLU A 50 -2.91 -6.07 6.72
C GLU A 50 -2.31 -4.68 6.59
N ILE A 51 -2.23 -4.14 5.38
CA ILE A 51 -1.71 -2.80 5.15
C ILE A 51 -2.63 -1.73 5.75
N ASP A 52 -3.95 -1.88 5.61
CA ASP A 52 -4.89 -0.94 6.22
C ASP A 52 -4.73 -0.95 7.75
N ALA A 53 -4.64 -2.13 8.38
CA ALA A 53 -4.40 -2.25 9.81
C ALA A 53 -3.04 -1.69 10.27
N ALA A 54 -1.97 -1.94 9.52
CA ALA A 54 -0.61 -1.46 9.82
C ALA A 54 -0.51 0.07 9.78
N PHE A 55 -1.27 0.71 8.89
CA PHE A 55 -1.24 2.15 8.69
C PHE A 55 -2.42 2.90 9.32
N ALA A 56 -3.49 2.23 9.74
CA ALA A 56 -4.67 2.83 10.36
C ALA A 56 -4.34 3.70 11.58
N ALA A 57 -3.38 3.27 12.41
CA ALA A 57 -2.91 4.01 13.59
C ALA A 57 -1.67 4.88 13.32
N ARG A 58 -1.06 4.76 12.13
CA ARG A 58 0.21 5.40 11.79
C ARG A 58 -0.03 6.79 11.20
N ARG A 59 0.71 7.79 11.68
CA ARG A 59 0.55 9.19 11.26
C ARG A 59 1.87 9.69 10.72
N PHE A 60 1.80 10.33 9.57
CA PHE A 60 2.94 10.83 8.82
C PHE A 60 3.02 12.35 8.94
N THR A 61 4.24 12.85 8.92
CA THR A 61 4.51 14.30 8.95
C THR A 61 4.35 14.94 7.57
N ASN A 62 4.61 14.20 6.50
CA ASN A 62 4.48 14.67 5.12
C ASN A 62 4.10 13.51 4.16
N ALA A 63 3.66 13.85 2.95
CA ALA A 63 3.16 12.88 1.97
C ALA A 63 4.27 12.02 1.34
N ALA A 64 5.49 12.55 1.22
CA ALA A 64 6.62 11.80 0.69
C ALA A 64 7.05 10.68 1.65
N ASP A 65 7.17 10.99 2.94
CA ASP A 65 7.46 10.03 4.01
C ASP A 65 6.39 8.94 4.12
N ALA A 66 5.11 9.31 3.97
CA ALA A 66 4.02 8.35 3.89
C ALA A 66 4.16 7.42 2.67
N PHE A 67 4.48 7.99 1.51
CA PHE A 67 4.65 7.23 0.28
C PHE A 67 5.84 6.26 0.35
N ASP A 68 7.02 6.74 0.76
CA ASP A 68 8.22 5.91 0.92
C ASP A 68 8.00 4.78 1.94
N THR A 69 7.34 5.08 3.07
CA THR A 69 7.05 4.07 4.09
C THR A 69 6.09 3.00 3.56
N VAL A 70 5.00 3.40 2.88
CA VAL A 70 4.03 2.45 2.28
C VAL A 70 4.72 1.62 1.21
N LYS A 71 5.54 2.24 0.37
CA LYS A 71 6.30 1.56 -0.69
C LYS A 71 7.25 0.52 -0.12
N ALA A 72 8.06 0.88 0.88
CA ALA A 72 8.97 -0.04 1.54
C ALA A 72 8.23 -1.21 2.18
N TRP A 73 7.17 -0.93 2.95
CA TRP A 73 6.36 -1.96 3.61
C TRP A 73 5.75 -2.94 2.61
N ALA A 74 5.19 -2.41 1.52
CA ALA A 74 4.54 -3.21 0.50
C ALA A 74 5.53 -4.10 -0.28
N VAL A 75 6.72 -3.57 -0.61
CA VAL A 75 7.78 -4.37 -1.24
C VAL A 75 8.23 -5.48 -0.30
N GLU A 76 8.49 -5.19 0.96
CA GLU A 76 8.92 -6.18 1.97
C GLU A 76 7.87 -7.29 2.19
N HIS A 77 6.59 -6.93 2.32
CA HIS A 77 5.52 -7.91 2.53
C HIS A 77 5.19 -8.70 1.25
N SER A 78 5.34 -8.09 0.06
CA SER A 78 5.19 -8.82 -1.21
C SER A 78 6.27 -9.90 -1.42
N LEU A 79 7.47 -9.68 -0.88
CA LEU A 79 8.57 -10.66 -0.94
C LEU A 79 8.37 -11.78 0.10
N THR A 80 7.77 -11.47 1.24
CA THR A 80 7.54 -12.44 2.32
C THR A 80 6.48 -13.49 1.97
N GLY A 81 5.50 -13.16 1.11
CA GLY A 81 4.52 -14.12 0.59
C GLY A 81 5.07 -15.16 -0.40
N ARG A 82 6.36 -15.10 -0.76
CA ARG A 82 7.03 -16.04 -1.70
C ARG A 82 7.94 -17.07 -1.03
N GLY A 83 7.88 -17.22 0.30
CA GLY A 83 8.66 -18.19 1.09
C GLY A 83 8.03 -19.57 1.21
#